data_AF-A0A357G835-F1
#
_entry.id   AF-A0A357G835-F1
#
_cell.length_a   1.000
_cell.length_b   1.000
_cell.length_c   1.000
_cell.angle_alpha   90.00
_cell.angle_beta   90.00
_cell.angle_gamma   90.00
#
_symmetry.space_group_name_H-M   'P 1'
#
loop_
_entity.id
_entity.type
_entity.pdbx_description
1 polymer ?
#
loop_
_entity_poly.entity_id
_entity_poly.type
_entity_poly.pdbx_seq_one_letter_code
_entity_poly.pdbx_strand_id
1 'polypeptide(L)' 'ENVQRHDLNAIEEAKSYKKLMDEYQMNQEEVADKIGKSRSLVANKIRLLSLPIEIQKALIEGKITEGHAKAILS' A
#
# COMPACT_ATOMS: atom_id res chain seq x y z
N GLU A 1 -11.07 -10.78 -21.38
CA GLU A 1 -11.98 -10.83 -20.22
C GLU A 1 -11.26 -10.28 -18.99
N ASN A 2 -11.52 -9.01 -18.64
CA ASN A 2 -10.91 -8.31 -17.50
C ASN A 2 -11.80 -8.41 -16.25
N VAL A 3 -11.99 -9.63 -15.73
CA VAL A 3 -12.90 -9.91 -14.60
C VAL A 3 -12.13 -10.57 -13.45
N GLN A 4 -11.12 -9.86 -12.90
CA GLN A 4 -10.54 -10.14 -11.57
C GLN A 4 -10.08 -8.85 -10.86
N ARG A 5 -10.78 -7.73 -11.07
CA ARG A 5 -10.62 -6.54 -10.20
C ARG A 5 -11.50 -6.69 -8.97
N HIS A 6 -11.11 -7.50 -8.00
CA HIS A 6 -11.58 -7.40 -6.61
C HIS A 6 -10.50 -8.01 -5.71
N ASP A 7 -10.00 -7.21 -4.76
CA ASP A 7 -8.84 -7.38 -3.88
C ASP A 7 -7.45 -7.11 -4.49
N LEU A 8 -7.14 -5.82 -4.71
CA LEU A 8 -5.75 -5.37 -4.80
C LEU A 8 -5.00 -5.82 -3.54
N ASN A 9 -3.83 -6.46 -3.70
CA ASN A 9 -3.03 -6.80 -2.54
C ASN A 9 -2.42 -5.54 -1.89
N ALA A 10 -1.95 -5.65 -0.65
CA ALA A 10 -1.45 -4.51 0.11
C ALA A 10 -0.31 -3.72 -0.57
N ILE A 11 0.52 -4.39 -1.39
CA ILE A 11 1.61 -3.75 -2.14
C ILE A 11 1.06 -3.00 -3.36
N GLU A 12 0.04 -3.55 -4.04
CA GLU A 12 -0.61 -2.87 -5.16
C GLU A 12 -1.34 -1.61 -4.73
N GLU A 13 -2.11 -1.66 -3.63
CA GLU A 13 -2.74 -0.47 -3.05
C GLU A 13 -1.71 0.60 -2.70
N ALA A 14 -0.60 0.19 -2.06
CA ALA A 14 0.48 1.10 -1.71
C ALA A 14 1.10 1.78 -2.94
N LYS A 15 1.32 1.03 -4.03
CA LYS A 15 1.78 1.57 -5.31
C LYS A 15 0.77 2.54 -5.91
N SER A 16 -0.53 2.25 -5.84
CA SER A 16 -1.58 3.15 -6.31
C SER A 16 -1.59 4.46 -5.52
N TYR A 17 -1.42 4.43 -4.20
CA TYR A 17 -1.34 5.64 -3.38
C TYR A 17 -0.09 6.45 -3.72
N LYS A 18 1.06 5.79 -3.82
CA LYS A 18 2.33 6.45 -4.19
C LYS A 18 2.24 7.10 -5.58
N LYS A 19 1.62 6.42 -6.54
CA LYS A 19 1.34 6.96 -7.88
C LYS A 19 0.46 8.22 -7.82
N LEU A 20 -0.60 8.23 -7.00
CA LEU A 20 -1.42 9.43 -6.81
C LEU A 20 -0.61 10.60 -6.24
N MET A 21 0.26 10.33 -5.26
CA MET A 21 1.15 11.35 -4.71
C MET A 21 2.10 11.92 -5.77
N ASP A 22 2.72 11.05 -6.56
CA ASP A 22 3.75 11.47 -7.52
C ASP A 22 3.15 12.16 -8.76
N GLU A 23 2.04 11.66 -9.30
CA GLU A 23 1.39 12.21 -10.50
C GLU A 23 0.63 13.50 -10.23
N TYR A 24 -0.02 13.61 -9.07
CA TYR A 24 -0.86 14.76 -8.72
C TYR A 24 -0.22 15.67 -7.67
N GLN A 25 1.04 15.42 -7.30
CA GLN A 25 1.78 16.15 -6.26
C GLN A 25 1.02 16.19 -4.93
N MET A 26 0.24 15.15 -4.65
CA MET A 26 -0.57 15.03 -3.44
C MET A 26 0.27 14.58 -2.26
N ASN A 27 0.01 15.15 -1.09
CA ASN A 27 0.51 14.62 0.17
C ASN A 27 -0.40 13.46 0.68
N GLN A 28 0.01 12.80 1.76
CA GLN A 28 -0.72 11.63 2.29
C GLN A 28 -2.14 11.96 2.79
N GLU A 29 -2.38 13.18 3.27
CA GLU A 29 -3.70 13.65 3.71
C GLU A 29 -4.62 13.79 2.49
N GLU A 30 -4.15 14.46 1.44
CA GLU A 30 -4.93 14.67 0.21
C GLU A 30 -5.29 13.35 -0.48
N VAL A 31 -4.36 12.39 -0.48
CA VAL A 31 -4.66 11.03 -0.98
C VAL A 31 -5.71 10.36 -0.11
N ALA A 32 -5.60 10.45 1.22
CA ALA A 32 -6.52 9.85 2.16
C ALA A 32 -7.95 10.39 2.01
N ASP A 33 -8.09 11.72 1.90
CA ASP A 33 -9.35 12.40 1.62
C ASP A 33 -9.97 11.93 0.30
N LYS A 34 -9.15 11.87 -0.76
CA LYS A 34 -9.59 11.44 -2.09
C LYS A 34 -10.11 10.01 -2.14
N ILE A 35 -9.53 9.10 -1.35
CA ILE A 35 -9.93 7.68 -1.32
C ILE A 35 -10.88 7.34 -0.16
N GLY A 36 -11.26 8.31 0.68
CA GLY A 36 -12.14 8.10 1.84
C GLY A 36 -11.54 7.18 2.91
N LYS A 37 -10.24 7.29 3.18
CA LYS A 37 -9.52 6.51 4.22
C LYS A 37 -8.81 7.45 5.18
N SER A 38 -8.25 6.93 6.27
CA SER A 38 -7.42 7.73 7.16
C SER A 38 -6.01 7.96 6.58
N ARG A 39 -5.44 9.13 6.85
CA ARG A 39 -4.04 9.44 6.51
C ARG A 39 -3.06 8.41 7.07
N SER A 40 -3.31 7.89 8.28
CA SER A 40 -2.48 6.84 8.89
C SER A 40 -2.52 5.52 8.12
N LEU A 41 -3.65 5.14 7.53
CA LEU A 41 -3.76 3.97 6.66
C LEU A 41 -2.92 4.15 5.39
N VAL A 42 -3.07 5.30 4.72
CA VAL A 42 -2.30 5.65 3.52
C VAL A 42 -0.80 5.62 3.80
N ALA A 43 -0.37 6.26 4.89
CA ALA A 43 1.03 6.28 5.31
C ALA A 43 1.58 4.86 5.57
N ASN A 44 0.82 4.04 6.30
CA ASN A 44 1.22 2.66 6.61
C ASN A 44 1.34 1.80 5.35
N LYS A 45 0.43 1.95 4.39
CA LYS A 45 0.48 1.24 3.11
C LYS A 45 1.73 1.65 2.32
N ILE A 46 1.99 2.95 2.18
CA ILE A 46 3.18 3.45 1.45
C ILE A 46 4.48 2.94 2.08
N ARG A 47 4.58 2.86 3.41
CA ARG A 47 5.77 2.29 4.08
C ARG A 47 6.04 0.84 3.71
N LEU A 48 5.05 0.06 3.29
CA LEU A 48 5.29 -1.31 2.80
C LEU A 48 6.20 -1.34 1.56
N LEU A 49 6.24 -0.25 0.78
CA LEU A 49 7.12 -0.15 -0.39
C LEU A 49 8.59 -0.01 -0.03
N SER A 50 8.93 0.36 1.21
CA SER A 50 10.32 0.42 1.67
C SER A 50 10.85 -0.91 2.21
N LEU A 51 10.01 -1.95 2.29
CA LEU A 51 10.44 -3.29 2.68
C LEU A 51 11.31 -3.92 1.57
N PRO A 52 12.27 -4.80 1.93
CA PRO A 52 12.95 -5.65 0.96
C PRO A 52 11.98 -6.39 0.04
N ILE A 53 12.37 -6.56 -1.23
CA ILE A 53 11.51 -7.16 -2.26
C ILE A 53 10.99 -8.56 -1.88
N GLU A 54 11.79 -9.33 -1.14
CA GLU A 54 11.41 -10.66 -0.66
C GLU A 54 10.24 -10.61 0.34
N ILE A 55 10.21 -9.58 1.19
CA ILE A 55 9.14 -9.37 2.17
C ILE A 55 7.88 -8.86 1.47
N GLN A 56 8.03 -7.97 0.48
CA GLN A 56 6.90 -7.55 -0.36
C GLN A 56 6.28 -8.75 -1.09
N LYS A 57 7.10 -9.65 -1.66
CA LYS A 57 6.63 -10.89 -2.29
C LYS A 57 5.93 -11.80 -1.29
N ALA A 58 6.51 -12.02 -0.10
CA ALA A 58 5.88 -12.83 0.93
C ALA A 58 4.51 -12.28 1.36
N LEU A 59 4.34 -10.95 1.38
CA LEU A 59 3.06 -10.30 1.65
C LEU A 59 2.06 -10.48 0.51
N ILE A 60 2.51 -10.35 -0.75
CA ILE A 60 1.67 -10.59 -1.94
C ILE A 60 1.19 -12.05 -2.00
N GLU A 61 2.06 -13.00 -1.66
CA GLU A 61 1.78 -14.43 -1.62
C GLU A 61 0.97 -14.86 -0.38
N GLY A 62 0.67 -13.94 0.54
CA GLY A 62 -0.08 -14.23 1.77
C GLY A 62 0.70 -15.05 2.81
N LYS A 63 2.01 -15.23 2.65
CA LYS A 63 2.88 -15.93 3.61
C LYS A 63 3.04 -15.16 4.92
N ILE A 64 2.90 -13.84 4.85
CA ILE A 64 2.88 -12.94 6.00
C ILE A 64 1.72 -11.97 5.90
N THR A 65 1.28 -11.44 7.04
CA THR A 65 0.22 -10.43 7.09
C THR A 65 0.81 -9.03 7.07
N GLU A 66 -0.03 -8.02 6.82
CA GLU A 66 0.38 -6.61 6.98
C GLU A 66 0.86 -6.31 8.40
N GLY A 67 0.34 -7.00 9.42
CA GLY A 67 0.81 -6.87 10.81
C GLY A 67 2.26 -7.29 10.96
N HIS A 68 2.63 -8.44 10.39
CA HIS A 68 4.03 -8.90 10.36
C HIS A 68 4.92 -7.92 9.59
N ALA A 69 4.47 -7.47 8.41
CA ALA A 69 5.21 -6.52 7.59
C ALA A 69 5.44 -5.17 8.31
N LYS A 70 4.43 -4.67 9.05
CA LYS A 70 4.53 -3.46 9.88
C LYS A 70 5.51 -3.62 11.04
N ALA A 71 5.54 -4.78 11.68
CA ALA A 71 6.49 -5.04 12.77
C ALA A 71 7.96 -5.03 12.30
N ILE A 72 8.22 -5.33 11.02
CA ILE A 72 9.57 -5.28 10.44
C ILE A 72 10.00 -3.83 10.14
N LEU A 73 9.05 -2.92 9.94
CA LEU A 73 9.29 -1.49 9.68
C LEU A 73 9.55 -0.66 10.95
N SER A 74 9.55 -1.29 12.14
CA SER A 74 9.68 -0.66 13.46
C SER A 74 10.95 0.16 13.60
#